data_AF-A0A1T1AN36-F1
#
_entry.id   AF-A0A1T1AN36-F1
#
_cell.length_a   1.000
_cell.length_b   1.000
_cell.length_c   1.000
_cell.angle_alpha   90.00
_cell.angle_beta   90.00
_cell.angle_gamma   90.00
#
_symmetry.space_group_name_H-M   'P 1'
#
loop_
_entity.id
_entity.type
_entity.pdbx_description
1 polymer ?
#
loop_
_entity_poly.entity_id
_entity_poly.type
_entity_poly.pdbx_seq_one_letter_code
_entity_poly.pdbx_strand_id
1 'polypeptide(L)'
;MSIRKSILVLSLVLPALSAFALDNTDVVKSTQLKDGSTVYQFKDGKMAMESQFGKAVRMQEGTTMETADGQSITMKGDEVAKLAQGIYKHNRN
;
A
#
# COMPACT_ATOMS: atom_id res chain seq x y z
N MET A 1 5.45 5.36 -49.03
CA MET A 1 4.89 5.88 -47.77
C MET A 1 4.89 4.75 -46.74
N SER A 2 5.79 4.79 -45.75
CA SER A 2 5.95 3.72 -44.76
C SER A 2 5.12 4.03 -43.53
N ILE A 3 3.96 3.38 -43.40
CA ILE A 3 3.09 3.50 -42.23
C ILE A 3 3.72 2.64 -41.13
N ARG A 4 4.44 3.28 -40.21
CA ARG A 4 4.94 2.63 -39.00
C ARG A 4 3.76 2.45 -38.04
N LYS A 5 3.31 1.21 -37.89
CA LYS A 5 2.23 0.82 -36.97
C LYS A 5 2.75 0.84 -35.53
N SER A 6 2.55 1.93 -34.81
CA SER A 6 2.80 2.00 -33.37
C SER A 6 1.64 1.32 -32.64
N ILE A 7 1.87 0.09 -32.16
CA ILE A 7 0.95 -0.59 -31.25
C ILE A 7 1.18 0.00 -29.85
N LEU A 8 0.27 0.85 -29.41
CA LEU A 8 0.16 1.28 -28.01
C LEU A 8 -0.45 0.13 -27.20
N VAL A 9 0.40 -0.64 -26.51
CA VAL A 9 -0.06 -1.63 -25.53
C VAL A 9 -0.38 -0.89 -24.23
N LEU A 10 -1.65 -0.51 -24.05
CA LEU A 10 -2.16 -0.03 -22.77
C LEU A 10 -2.53 -1.24 -21.91
N SER A 11 -1.53 -1.84 -21.26
CA SER A 11 -1.76 -2.86 -20.24
C SER A 11 -2.22 -2.18 -18.96
N LEU A 12 -3.52 -1.89 -18.87
CA LEU A 12 -4.14 -1.40 -17.64
C LEU A 12 -4.35 -2.61 -16.70
N VAL A 13 -3.27 -3.07 -16.08
CA VAL A 13 -3.37 -3.98 -14.94
C VAL A 13 -3.91 -3.11 -13.80
N LEU A 14 -5.22 -3.19 -13.56
CA LEU A 14 -5.83 -2.68 -12.33
C LEU A 14 -5.48 -3.70 -11.23
N PRO A 15 -4.49 -3.45 -10.35
CA PRO A 15 -4.34 -4.29 -9.17
C PRO A 15 -5.67 -4.24 -8.40
N ALA A 16 -6.17 -5.41 -8.03
CA ALA A 16 -7.36 -5.53 -7.21
C ALA A 16 -7.20 -4.65 -5.96
N LEU A 17 -8.11 -3.69 -5.79
CA LEU A 17 -8.13 -2.76 -4.67
C LEU A 17 -8.53 -3.49 -3.39
N SER A 18 -7.61 -4.26 -2.81
CA SER A 18 -7.72 -4.72 -1.42
C SER A 18 -7.20 -3.60 -0.50
N ALA A 19 -7.80 -2.41 -0.59
CA ALA A 19 -7.68 -1.44 0.48
C ALA A 19 -8.65 -1.93 1.56
N PHE A 20 -8.15 -2.66 2.56
CA PHE A 20 -8.97 -2.96 3.72
C PHE A 20 -9.41 -1.61 4.31
N ALA A 21 -10.71 -1.34 4.26
CA ALA A 21 -11.32 -0.36 5.14
C ALA A 21 -11.20 -0.95 6.54
N LEU A 22 -10.03 -0.70 7.15
CA LEU A 22 -9.70 -1.14 8.48
C LEU A 22 -10.49 -0.22 9.42
N ASP A 23 -11.83 -0.37 9.44
CA ASP A 23 -12.84 0.52 10.02
C ASP A 23 -12.59 0.88 11.49
N ASN A 24 -11.70 0.12 12.16
CA ASN A 24 -11.36 0.25 13.58
C ASN A 24 -9.91 0.69 13.86
N THR A 25 -9.13 1.00 12.83
CA THR A 25 -7.84 1.66 13.00
C THR A 25 -7.95 3.03 12.39
N ASP A 26 -7.38 4.03 13.05
CA ASP A 26 -7.33 5.43 12.62
C ASP A 26 -6.55 5.67 11.31
N VAL A 27 -6.64 4.78 10.33
CA VAL A 27 -6.07 4.92 8.99
C VAL A 27 -6.79 6.07 8.30
N VAL A 28 -6.00 7.03 7.83
CA VAL A 28 -6.48 8.18 7.05
C VAL A 28 -6.11 8.06 5.58
N LYS A 29 -5.08 7.27 5.26
CA LYS A 29 -4.64 7.05 3.87
C LYS A 29 -4.04 5.66 3.72
N SER A 30 -4.42 4.99 2.63
CA SER A 30 -3.84 3.73 2.20
C SER A 30 -3.18 3.95 0.85
N THR A 31 -1.90 3.60 0.72
CA THR A 31 -1.11 3.83 -0.50
C THR A 31 -0.50 2.52 -0.95
N GLN A 32 -0.81 2.10 -2.17
CA GLN A 32 -0.24 0.87 -2.74
C GLN A 32 1.17 1.13 -3.26
N LEU A 33 2.06 0.17 -3.05
CA LEU A 33 3.44 0.19 -3.51
C LEU A 33 3.61 -0.68 -4.75
N LYS A 34 4.71 -0.44 -5.49
CA LYS A 34 5.02 -1.19 -6.72
C LYS A 34 5.24 -2.69 -6.49
N ASP A 35 5.67 -3.09 -5.29
CA ASP A 35 5.88 -4.48 -4.92
C ASP A 35 4.58 -5.22 -4.54
N GLY A 36 3.42 -4.54 -4.66
CA GLY A 36 2.11 -5.08 -4.32
C GLY A 36 1.73 -4.96 -2.84
N SER A 37 2.60 -4.40 -2.00
CA SER A 37 2.29 -4.09 -0.61
C SER A 37 1.49 -2.78 -0.46
N THR A 38 0.95 -2.53 0.73
CA THR A 38 0.17 -1.33 1.05
C THR A 38 0.73 -0.66 2.28
N VAL A 39 1.02 0.64 2.18
CA VAL A 39 1.37 1.49 3.31
C VAL A 39 0.12 2.20 3.82
N TYR A 40 -0.16 2.04 5.09
CA TYR A 40 -1.24 2.72 5.80
C TYR A 40 -0.67 3.87 6.62
N GLN A 41 -1.23 5.05 6.47
CA GLN A 41 -0.96 6.21 7.30
C GLN A 41 -2.10 6.41 8.30
N PHE A 42 -1.75 6.57 9.56
CA PHE A 42 -2.69 6.80 10.66
C PHE A 42 -2.89 8.30 10.93
N LYS A 43 -3.93 8.65 11.71
CA LYS A 43 -4.25 10.04 12.12
C LYS A 43 -3.08 10.78 12.79
N ASP A 44 -2.19 10.06 13.48
CA ASP A 44 -0.99 10.63 14.10
C ASP A 44 0.16 10.87 13.11
N GLY A 45 -0.05 10.54 11.82
CA GLY A 45 0.92 10.68 10.73
C GLY A 45 1.97 9.57 10.69
N LYS A 46 1.92 8.59 11.61
CA LYS A 46 2.77 7.41 11.53
C LYS A 46 2.21 6.42 10.53
N MET A 47 3.05 5.48 10.13
CA MET A 47 2.76 4.52 9.09
C MET A 47 3.02 3.09 9.54
N ALA A 48 2.34 2.17 8.87
CA ALA A 48 2.58 0.74 8.94
C ALA A 48 2.40 0.13 7.55
N MET A 49 3.07 -0.98 7.29
CA MET A 49 3.05 -1.64 5.99
C MET A 49 2.37 -3.00 6.11
N GLU A 50 1.55 -3.32 5.13
CA GLU A 50 0.98 -4.64 4.89
C GLU A 50 1.59 -5.21 3.61
N SER A 51 2.10 -6.43 3.70
CA SER A 51 2.56 -7.16 2.52
C SER A 51 1.39 -7.51 1.59
N GLN A 52 1.71 -7.81 0.33
CA GLN A 52 0.76 -8.32 -0.67
C GLN A 52 -0.07 -9.55 -0.21
N PHE A 53 0.36 -10.23 0.86
CA PHE A 53 -0.28 -11.43 1.41
C PHE A 53 -1.22 -11.14 2.59
N GLY A 54 -1.56 -9.88 2.86
CA GLY A 54 -2.49 -9.56 3.96
C GLY A 54 -1.85 -9.57 5.35
N LYS A 55 -0.53 -9.43 5.45
CA LYS A 55 0.21 -9.48 6.73
C LYS A 55 0.88 -8.15 7.01
N ALA A 56 0.71 -7.63 8.23
CA ALA A 56 1.48 -6.50 8.72
C ALA A 56 2.97 -6.87 8.77
N VAL A 57 3.82 -6.06 8.12
CA VAL A 57 5.25 -6.26 8.02
C VAL A 57 5.99 -5.00 8.49
N ARG A 58 7.15 -5.20 9.10
CA ARG A 58 8.02 -4.08 9.49
C ARG A 58 8.69 -3.47 8.30
N MET A 59 8.65 -2.14 8.27
CA MET A 59 9.42 -1.32 7.36
C MET A 59 10.23 -0.33 8.20
N GLN A 60 11.53 -0.24 7.91
CA GLN A 60 12.41 0.64 8.66
C GLN A 60 12.02 2.11 8.41
N GLU A 61 11.92 2.91 9.47
CA GLU A 61 11.69 4.34 9.37
C GLU A 61 12.78 5.02 8.53
N GLY A 62 12.39 5.98 7.69
CA GLY A 62 13.29 6.64 6.73
C GLY A 62 13.47 5.86 5.42
N THR A 63 12.94 4.65 5.29
CA THR A 63 12.97 3.92 4.02
C THR A 63 12.07 4.59 3.00
N THR A 64 12.61 4.92 1.83
CA THR A 64 11.85 5.44 0.70
C THR A 64 11.33 4.29 -0.15
N MET A 65 10.03 4.27 -0.37
CA MET A 65 9.31 3.26 -1.13
C MET A 65 8.65 3.91 -2.35
N GLU A 66 8.54 3.16 -3.44
CA GLU A 66 7.89 3.64 -4.65
C GLU A 66 6.43 3.17 -4.70
N THR A 67 5.53 4.12 -4.86
CA THR A 67 4.09 3.88 -4.94
C THR A 67 3.71 3.38 -6.33
N ALA A 68 2.56 2.71 -6.44
CA ALA A 68 2.08 2.16 -7.70
C ALA A 68 1.86 3.23 -8.79
N ASP A 69 1.58 4.47 -8.39
CA ASP A 69 1.45 5.66 -9.25
C ASP A 69 2.80 6.34 -9.57
N GLY A 70 3.93 5.76 -9.16
CA GLY A 70 5.28 6.24 -9.46
C GLY A 70 5.76 7.40 -8.60
N GLN A 71 5.05 7.71 -7.51
CA GLN A 71 5.52 8.64 -6.49
C GLN A 71 6.43 7.93 -5.49
N SER A 72 7.13 8.71 -4.67
CA SER A 72 7.94 8.18 -3.56
C SER A 72 7.31 8.55 -2.24
N ILE A 73 7.30 7.60 -1.31
CA ILE A 73 6.85 7.80 0.07
C ILE A 73 7.93 7.33 1.03
N THR A 74 8.27 8.16 2.01
CA THR A 74 9.26 7.82 3.04
C THR A 74 8.56 7.33 4.29
N MET A 75 8.93 6.15 4.77
CA MET A 75 8.36 5.54 5.97
C MET A 75 8.58 6.42 7.19
N LYS A 76 7.54 6.58 8.02
CA LYS A 76 7.55 7.38 9.26
C LYS A 76 6.89 6.58 10.38
N GLY A 77 7.61 6.34 11.47
CA GLY A 77 7.19 5.46 12.55
C GLY A 77 7.14 3.96 12.20
N ASP A 78 6.81 3.13 13.19
CA ASP A 78 6.67 1.66 13.10
C ASP A 78 5.38 1.21 13.82
N GLU A 79 4.20 1.52 13.25
CA GLU A 79 2.89 1.19 13.84
C GLU A 79 2.39 -0.22 13.45
N VAL A 80 3.31 -1.16 13.21
CA VAL A 80 3.00 -2.51 12.72
C VAL A 80 2.14 -3.31 13.69
N ALA A 81 2.32 -3.13 15.00
CA ALA A 81 1.48 -3.78 15.99
C ALA A 81 0.01 -3.32 15.91
N LYS A 82 -0.21 -2.03 15.68
CA LYS A 82 -1.55 -1.44 15.50
C LYS A 82 -2.21 -2.00 14.25
N LEU A 83 -1.48 -2.04 13.13
CA LEU A 83 -1.95 -2.64 11.89
C LEU A 83 -2.25 -4.14 12.04
N ALA A 84 -1.35 -4.90 12.66
CA ALA A 84 -1.53 -6.33 12.89
C ALA A 84 -2.79 -6.64 13.71
N GLN A 85 -3.06 -5.84 14.76
CA GLN A 85 -4.28 -5.96 15.54
C GLN A 85 -5.52 -5.67 14.69
N GLY A 86 -5.48 -4.64 13.85
CA GLY A 86 -6.58 -4.28 12.96
C GLY A 86 -6.90 -5.37 11.94
N ILE A 87 -5.87 -5.92 11.27
CA ILE A 87 -6.00 -7.06 10.35
C ILE A 87 -6.60 -8.27 11.07
N TYR A 88 -6.11 -8.57 12.27
CA TYR A 88 -6.61 -9.70 13.06
C TYR A 88 -8.08 -9.57 13.44
N LYS A 89 -8.52 -8.38 13.87
CA LYS A 89 -9.93 -8.11 14.18
C LYS A 89 -10.81 -8.21 12.93
N HIS A 90 -10.34 -7.67 11.80
CA HIS A 90 -11.05 -7.78 10.53
C HIS A 90 -11.27 -9.23 10.11
N ASN A 91 -10.24 -10.08 10.19
CA ASN A 91 -10.33 -11.49 9.80
C ASN A 91 -11.20 -12.37 10.71
N ARG A 92 -11.64 -11.85 11.87
CA ARG A 92 -12.46 -12.57 12.84
C ARG A 92 -13.93 -12.18 12.84
N ASN A 93 -14.25 -11.06 12.20
CA ASN A 93 -15.63 -10.60 12.00
C ASN A 93 -16.16 -11.15 10.67
#